data_AF-H0GNU8-F1
#
_entry.id   AF-H0GNU8-F1
#
_cell.length_a   1.000
_cell.length_b   1.000
_cell.length_c   1.000
_cell.angle_alpha   90.00
_cell.angle_beta   90.00
_cell.angle_gamma   90.00
#
_symmetry.space_group_name_H-M   'P 1'
#
loop_
_entity.id
_entity.type
_entity.pdbx_description
1 polymer ?
#
loop_
_entity_poly.entity_id
_entity_poly.type
_entity_poly.pdbx_seq_one_letter_code
_entity_poly.pdbx_strand_id
1 'polypeptide(L)'
;MGIGFRGGLPWRLPSEMKYFRQVTSLTKDPNKKNALIMGRKTWESIPPKFRPLPNRMNVIISRSFKDDFVHDKERSIVQSNSLANAIMNLESNFKEHLERIYVIGGGEVYSQIFSITDHWLITKINPLDKNATPAMDTFLDAKKLEEVFSEQDPAQLKEFLPPKVELPETDCDQRYSLEEKGYCFEFTLYNRK
;
A
#
# COMPACT_ATOMS: atom_id res chain seq x y z
N MET A 1 -1.24 -12.58 8.54
CA MET A 1 -2.40 -11.73 8.17
C MET A 1 -2.72 -11.94 6.70
N GLY A 2 -3.92 -12.38 6.33
CA GLY A 2 -4.24 -12.71 4.93
C GLY A 2 -4.53 -11.47 4.07
N ILE A 3 -4.07 -11.48 2.82
CA ILE A 3 -4.11 -10.32 1.91
C ILE A 3 -4.55 -10.64 0.48
N GLY A 4 -4.68 -11.92 0.11
CA GLY A 4 -4.97 -12.31 -1.27
C GLY A 4 -5.50 -13.73 -1.40
N PHE A 5 -6.25 -13.95 -2.48
CA PHE A 5 -6.71 -15.25 -2.91
C PHE A 5 -6.77 -15.30 -4.44
N ARG A 6 -6.12 -16.30 -5.05
CA ARG A 6 -6.11 -16.52 -6.52
C ARG A 6 -5.79 -15.26 -7.33
N GLY A 7 -4.86 -14.44 -6.83
CA GLY A 7 -4.40 -13.21 -7.48
C GLY A 7 -5.31 -11.99 -7.31
N GLY A 8 -6.42 -12.10 -6.58
CA GLY A 8 -7.32 -11.00 -6.25
C GLY A 8 -7.36 -10.69 -4.75
N LEU A 9 -8.03 -9.59 -4.40
CA LEU A 9 -8.38 -9.28 -3.02
C LEU A 9 -9.54 -10.20 -2.58
N PRO A 10 -9.51 -10.77 -1.35
CA PRO A 10 -10.58 -11.65 -0.86
C PRO A 10 -11.89 -10.91 -0.56
N TRP A 11 -11.86 -9.58 -0.54
CA TRP A 11 -13.00 -8.69 -0.22
C TRP A 11 -13.12 -7.56 -1.24
N ARG A 12 -14.27 -6.87 -1.21
CA ARG A 12 -14.51 -5.65 -2.00
C ARG A 12 -15.14 -4.58 -1.12
N LEU A 13 -14.27 -3.75 -0.53
CA LEU A 13 -14.61 -2.71 0.43
C LEU A 13 -14.34 -1.32 -0.19
N PRO A 14 -15.35 -0.67 -0.81
CA PRO A 14 -15.23 0.67 -1.37
C PRO A 14 -14.60 1.71 -0.45
N SER A 15 -14.90 1.68 0.85
CA SER A 15 -14.36 2.65 1.81
C SER A 15 -12.86 2.44 2.05
N GLU A 16 -12.40 1.19 2.12
CA GLU A 16 -10.97 0.86 2.20
C GLU A 16 -10.23 1.28 0.92
N MET A 17 -10.82 1.01 -0.25
CA MET A 17 -10.24 1.43 -1.53
C MET A 17 -10.21 2.96 -1.68
N LYS A 18 -11.20 3.68 -1.13
CA LYS A 18 -11.22 5.15 -1.07
C LYS A 18 -10.07 5.66 -0.22
N TYR A 19 -9.86 5.07 0.97
CA TYR A 19 -8.73 5.37 1.83
C TYR A 19 -7.40 5.14 1.11
N PHE A 20 -7.18 3.94 0.54
CA PHE A 20 -5.98 3.63 -0.24
C PHE A 20 -5.71 4.67 -1.33
N ARG A 21 -6.74 5.04 -2.10
CA ARG A 21 -6.63 6.05 -3.14
C ARG A 21 -6.23 7.41 -2.57
N GLN A 22 -6.89 7.88 -1.51
CA GLN A 22 -6.60 9.19 -0.91
C GLN A 22 -5.17 9.22 -0.36
N VAL A 23 -4.80 8.26 0.47
CA VAL A 23 -3.46 8.17 1.09
C VAL A 23 -2.36 8.16 0.04
N THR A 24 -2.53 7.35 -1.01
CA THR A 24 -1.45 7.17 -2.00
C THR A 24 -1.41 8.28 -3.04
N SER A 25 -2.48 9.06 -3.26
CA SER A 25 -2.52 10.09 -4.31
C SER A 25 -2.37 11.52 -3.80
N LEU A 26 -2.74 11.79 -2.55
CA LEU A 26 -2.62 13.11 -1.94
C LEU A 26 -1.19 13.34 -1.44
N THR A 27 -0.75 14.58 -1.56
CA THR A 27 0.54 15.09 -1.08
C THR A 27 0.31 16.35 -0.25
N LYS A 28 1.26 16.65 0.65
CA LYS A 28 1.33 17.94 1.37
C LYS A 28 1.80 19.03 0.42
N ASP A 29 2.80 18.74 -0.43
CA ASP A 29 3.27 19.64 -1.48
C ASP A 29 2.47 19.42 -2.79
N PRO A 30 1.74 20.42 -3.29
CA PRO A 30 0.95 20.30 -4.53
C PRO A 30 1.79 20.10 -5.79
N ASN A 31 3.10 20.37 -5.75
CA ASN A 31 4.01 20.18 -6.89
C ASN A 31 4.63 18.78 -6.92
N LYS A 32 4.44 17.98 -5.86
CA LYS A 32 4.95 16.62 -5.76
C LYS A 32 3.87 15.58 -6.05
N LYS A 33 4.32 14.37 -6.37
CA LYS A 33 3.48 13.17 -6.49
C LYS A 33 4.01 12.08 -5.58
N ASN A 34 3.26 10.99 -5.44
CA ASN A 34 3.77 9.77 -4.81
C ASN A 34 4.12 8.72 -5.87
N ALA A 35 5.05 7.83 -5.55
CA ALA A 35 5.38 6.65 -6.34
C ALA A 35 4.74 5.40 -5.72
N LEU A 36 4.21 4.51 -6.55
CA LEU A 36 3.63 3.22 -6.14
C LEU A 36 4.45 2.08 -6.74
N ILE A 37 5.16 1.34 -5.88
CA ILE A 37 5.89 0.14 -6.26
C ILE A 37 4.99 -1.06 -6.07
N MET A 38 4.88 -1.89 -7.11
CA MET A 38 4.14 -3.14 -7.07
C MET A 38 4.79 -4.25 -7.89
N GLY A 39 4.54 -5.49 -7.52
CA GLY A 39 4.95 -6.65 -8.33
C GLY A 39 4.06 -6.82 -9.57
N ARG A 40 4.59 -7.46 -10.62
CA ARG A 40 3.86 -7.75 -11.88
C ARG A 40 2.47 -8.37 -11.66
N LYS A 41 2.33 -9.36 -10.78
CA LYS A 41 1.03 -10.02 -10.51
C LYS A 41 -0.02 -9.04 -9.95
N THR A 42 0.40 -8.11 -9.08
CA THR A 42 -0.46 -7.06 -8.55
C THR A 42 -0.84 -6.05 -9.64
N TRP A 43 0.11 -5.67 -10.50
CA TRP A 43 -0.19 -4.84 -11.66
C TRP A 43 -1.23 -5.50 -12.60
N GLU A 44 -1.12 -6.81 -12.81
CA GLU A 44 -2.03 -7.61 -13.63
C GLU A 44 -3.43 -7.77 -13.02
N SER A 45 -3.56 -7.77 -11.70
CA SER A 45 -4.85 -7.87 -11.02
C SER A 45 -5.65 -6.56 -11.01
N ILE A 46 -4.99 -5.42 -11.22
CA ILE A 46 -5.67 -4.13 -11.38
C ILE A 46 -6.42 -4.12 -12.73
N PRO A 47 -7.75 -3.85 -12.75
CA PRO A 47 -8.49 -3.80 -14.00
C PRO A 47 -7.86 -2.81 -15.00
N PRO A 48 -7.76 -3.16 -16.30
CA PRO A 48 -7.08 -2.32 -17.30
C PRO A 48 -7.54 -0.86 -17.34
N LYS A 49 -8.84 -0.61 -17.10
CA LYS A 49 -9.42 0.74 -17.05
C LYS A 49 -8.95 1.61 -15.87
N PHE A 50 -8.34 1.01 -14.86
CA PHE A 50 -7.87 1.69 -13.64
C PHE A 50 -6.34 1.75 -13.54
N ARG A 51 -5.61 1.20 -14.53
CA ARG A 51 -4.14 1.26 -14.58
C ARG A 51 -3.67 2.06 -15.81
N PRO A 52 -2.61 2.87 -15.71
CA PRO A 52 -1.88 3.21 -14.49
C PRO A 52 -2.76 3.96 -13.48
N LEU A 53 -2.44 3.82 -12.19
CA LEU A 53 -3.17 4.52 -11.14
C LEU A 53 -2.91 6.03 -11.28
N PRO A 54 -3.95 6.86 -11.51
CA PRO A 54 -3.76 8.26 -11.90
C PRO A 54 -3.13 9.08 -10.78
N ASN A 55 -2.47 10.18 -11.17
CA ASN A 55 -1.78 11.15 -10.29
C ASN A 55 -0.62 10.58 -9.47
N ARG A 56 -0.14 9.39 -9.83
CA ARG A 56 0.94 8.68 -9.13
C ARG A 56 1.90 8.06 -10.15
N MET A 57 3.17 7.99 -9.78
CA MET A 57 4.17 7.27 -10.59
C MET A 57 4.03 5.77 -10.33
N ASN A 58 3.71 4.99 -11.36
CA ASN A 58 3.48 3.55 -11.20
C ASN A 58 4.76 2.78 -11.52
N VAL A 59 5.26 1.98 -10.58
CA VAL A 59 6.52 1.24 -10.70
C VAL A 59 6.25 -0.25 -10.59
N ILE A 60 6.54 -0.98 -11.67
CA ILE A 60 6.24 -2.41 -11.80
C ILE A 60 7.54 -3.19 -11.67
N ILE A 61 7.57 -4.15 -10.75
CA ILE A 61 8.72 -5.02 -10.52
C ILE A 61 8.48 -6.38 -11.17
N SER A 62 9.40 -6.80 -12.05
CA SER A 62 9.44 -8.15 -12.61
C SER A 62 10.85 -8.56 -12.98
N ARG A 63 11.32 -9.70 -12.47
CA ARG A 63 12.62 -10.29 -12.87
C ARG A 63 12.73 -10.61 -14.36
N SER A 64 11.61 -10.66 -15.08
CA SER A 64 11.57 -10.89 -16.53
C SER A 64 11.82 -9.63 -17.36
N PHE A 65 11.84 -8.44 -16.75
CA PHE A 65 12.22 -7.23 -17.47
C PHE A 65 13.71 -7.26 -17.77
N LYS A 66 14.08 -6.87 -19.00
CA LYS A 66 15.47 -6.95 -19.48
C LYS A 66 16.34 -5.94 -18.75
N ASP A 67 15.85 -4.72 -18.66
CA ASP A 67 16.56 -3.58 -18.10
C ASP A 67 16.27 -3.43 -16.61
N ASP A 68 17.21 -2.82 -15.91
CA ASP A 68 17.13 -2.57 -14.47
C ASP A 68 16.13 -1.46 -14.12
N PHE A 69 16.01 -0.44 -14.96
CA PHE A 69 15.09 0.67 -14.78
C PHE A 69 14.73 1.34 -16.12
N VAL A 70 13.45 1.28 -16.50
CA VAL A 70 12.92 1.92 -17.70
C VAL A 70 11.76 2.81 -17.33
N HIS A 71 11.88 4.11 -17.62
CA HIS A 71 10.83 5.09 -17.39
C HIS A 71 10.13 5.49 -18.69
N ASP A 72 8.91 4.98 -18.88
CA ASP A 72 7.99 5.40 -19.94
C ASP A 72 7.25 6.66 -19.47
N LYS A 73 7.76 7.82 -19.89
CA LYS A 73 7.20 9.14 -19.54
C LYS A 73 5.80 9.35 -20.11
N GLU A 74 5.51 8.81 -21.28
CA GLU A 74 4.21 8.97 -21.94
C GLU A 74 3.11 8.26 -21.16
N ARG A 75 3.41 7.04 -20.68
CA ARG A 75 2.46 6.24 -19.89
C ARG A 75 2.56 6.49 -18.40
N SER A 76 3.53 7.27 -17.93
CA SER A 76 3.83 7.45 -16.50
C SER A 76 4.04 6.11 -15.77
N ILE A 77 4.72 5.18 -16.44
CA ILE A 77 5.03 3.83 -15.94
C ILE A 77 6.54 3.67 -15.87
N VAL A 78 7.01 3.09 -14.77
CA VAL A 78 8.37 2.62 -14.60
C VAL A 78 8.36 1.09 -14.54
N GLN A 79 9.28 0.45 -15.25
CA GLN A 79 9.52 -0.98 -15.18
C GLN A 79 10.91 -1.21 -14.60
N SER A 80 11.04 -2.18 -13.70
CA SER A 80 12.33 -2.53 -13.10
C SER A 80 12.41 -4.01 -12.79
N ASN A 81 13.59 -4.59 -13.02
CA ASN A 81 13.84 -6.00 -12.70
C ASN A 81 14.25 -6.25 -11.23
N SER A 82 14.46 -5.19 -10.44
CA SER A 82 14.95 -5.25 -9.07
C SER A 82 14.25 -4.23 -8.18
N LEU A 83 13.65 -4.70 -7.09
CA LEU A 83 13.01 -3.84 -6.10
C LEU A 83 13.99 -2.82 -5.50
N ALA A 84 15.20 -3.26 -5.16
CA ALA A 84 16.22 -2.40 -4.57
C ALA A 84 16.67 -1.31 -5.54
N ASN A 85 16.91 -1.66 -6.82
CA ASN A 85 17.32 -0.69 -7.83
C ASN A 85 16.20 0.30 -8.13
N ALA A 86 14.94 -0.15 -8.14
CA ALA A 86 13.79 0.73 -8.31
C ALA A 86 13.74 1.81 -7.21
N ILE A 87 13.89 1.41 -5.94
CA ILE A 87 13.90 2.34 -4.80
C ILE A 87 15.06 3.33 -4.91
N MET A 88 16.28 2.82 -5.14
CA MET A 88 17.47 3.67 -5.30
C MET A 88 17.31 4.71 -6.41
N ASN A 89 16.75 4.31 -7.56
CA ASN A 89 16.50 5.23 -8.67
C ASN A 89 15.44 6.28 -8.33
N LEU A 90 14.36 5.90 -7.64
CA LEU A 90 13.34 6.85 -7.18
C LEU A 90 13.92 7.88 -6.21
N GLU A 91 14.73 7.43 -5.25
CA GLU A 91 15.37 8.29 -4.24
C GLU A 91 16.47 9.18 -4.81
N SER A 92 17.17 8.74 -5.87
CA SER A 92 18.28 9.50 -6.45
C SER A 92 17.81 10.45 -7.55
N ASN A 93 16.93 9.98 -8.43
CA ASN A 93 16.59 10.68 -9.67
C ASN A 93 15.24 11.41 -9.62
N PHE A 94 14.37 11.07 -8.65
CA PHE A 94 13.01 11.61 -8.57
C PHE A 94 12.66 12.27 -7.24
N LYS A 95 13.62 12.40 -6.31
CA LYS A 95 13.42 12.97 -4.96
C LYS A 95 12.73 14.33 -4.93
N GLU A 96 13.09 15.21 -5.86
CA GLU A 96 12.51 16.56 -5.93
C GLU A 96 11.05 16.55 -6.41
N HIS A 97 10.62 15.49 -7.10
CA HIS A 97 9.26 15.34 -7.63
C HIS A 97 8.39 14.40 -6.80
N LEU A 98 8.98 13.63 -5.88
CA LEU A 98 8.30 12.65 -5.06
C LEU A 98 8.19 13.12 -3.60
N GLU A 99 7.01 12.97 -3.02
CA GLU A 99 6.80 13.17 -1.58
C GLU A 99 6.99 11.86 -0.80
N ARG A 100 6.36 10.77 -1.27
CA ARG A 100 6.49 9.43 -0.68
C ARG A 100 6.59 8.33 -1.73
N ILE A 101 7.28 7.26 -1.37
CA ILE A 101 7.31 5.99 -2.10
C ILE A 101 6.45 5.00 -1.30
N TYR A 102 5.37 4.50 -1.89
CA TYR A 102 4.52 3.47 -1.31
C TYR A 102 4.78 2.13 -1.97
N VAL A 103 5.05 1.11 -1.16
CA VAL A 103 5.06 -0.28 -1.62
C VAL A 103 3.65 -0.85 -1.42
N ILE A 104 2.95 -1.13 -2.52
CA ILE A 104 1.54 -1.56 -2.49
C ILE A 104 1.38 -3.08 -2.73
N GLY A 105 2.49 -3.83 -2.61
CA GLY A 105 2.51 -5.29 -2.62
C GLY A 105 2.83 -5.90 -4.00
N GLY A 106 2.49 -7.15 -4.26
CA GLY A 106 1.80 -8.11 -3.38
C GLY A 106 2.73 -8.82 -2.40
N GLY A 107 2.33 -10.02 -1.97
CA GLY A 107 3.02 -10.79 -0.91
C GLY A 107 4.52 -10.96 -1.12
N GLU A 108 4.98 -11.27 -2.33
CA GLU A 108 6.41 -11.43 -2.64
C GLU A 108 7.19 -10.11 -2.52
N VAL A 109 6.59 -8.98 -2.87
CA VAL A 109 7.23 -7.67 -2.72
C VAL A 109 7.25 -7.28 -1.23
N TYR A 110 6.15 -7.50 -0.51
CA TYR A 110 6.08 -7.27 0.93
C TYR A 110 7.12 -8.08 1.71
N SER A 111 7.36 -9.35 1.37
CA SER A 111 8.35 -10.15 2.07
C SER A 111 9.78 -9.62 1.95
N GLN A 112 10.07 -8.83 0.90
CA GLN A 112 11.39 -8.29 0.61
C GLN A 112 11.64 -6.90 1.22
N ILE A 113 10.61 -6.20 1.70
CA ILE A 113 10.71 -4.78 2.06
C ILE A 113 10.88 -4.50 3.56
N PHE A 114 10.73 -5.52 4.42
CA PHE A 114 10.80 -5.36 5.88
C PHE A 114 12.09 -4.71 6.39
N SER A 115 13.23 -4.91 5.74
CA SER A 115 14.51 -4.35 6.17
C SER A 115 14.73 -2.89 5.77
N ILE A 116 13.95 -2.36 4.82
CA ILE A 116 14.16 -1.02 4.26
C ILE A 116 12.96 -0.09 4.40
N THR A 117 11.78 -0.60 4.77
CA THR A 117 10.59 0.22 4.98
C THR A 117 10.64 0.97 6.30
N ASP A 118 10.29 2.26 6.29
CA ASP A 118 10.20 3.07 7.51
C ASP A 118 8.89 2.84 8.28
N HIS A 119 7.79 2.75 7.54
CA HIS A 119 6.43 2.70 8.08
C HIS A 119 5.53 1.71 7.34
N TRP A 120 4.61 1.07 8.06
CA TRP A 120 3.49 0.35 7.44
C TRP A 120 2.17 1.04 7.75
N LEU A 121 1.40 1.34 6.70
CA LEU A 121 -0.03 1.62 6.83
C LEU A 121 -0.80 0.33 6.59
N ILE A 122 -1.51 -0.14 7.60
CA ILE A 122 -2.20 -1.43 7.56
C ILE A 122 -3.68 -1.22 7.89
N THR A 123 -4.54 -1.64 6.97
CA THR A 123 -5.97 -1.78 7.26
C THR A 123 -6.19 -3.19 7.83
N LYS A 124 -6.48 -3.28 9.13
CA LYS A 124 -6.81 -4.54 9.80
C LYS A 124 -8.27 -4.87 9.54
N ILE A 125 -8.55 -5.96 8.83
CA ILE A 125 -9.91 -6.33 8.41
C ILE A 125 -10.33 -7.60 9.12
N ASN A 126 -11.45 -7.53 9.84
CA ASN A 126 -12.04 -8.65 10.57
C ASN A 126 -13.48 -8.88 10.09
N PRO A 127 -13.87 -10.12 9.74
CA PRO A 127 -15.27 -10.41 9.47
C PRO A 127 -16.09 -10.29 10.76
N LEU A 128 -17.28 -9.70 10.66
CA LEU A 128 -18.22 -9.59 11.79
C LEU A 128 -18.74 -10.98 12.20
N ASP A 129 -18.99 -11.85 11.23
CA ASP A 129 -19.24 -13.27 11.45
C ASP A 129 -17.94 -14.06 11.23
N LYS A 130 -17.43 -14.69 12.29
CA LYS A 130 -16.20 -15.49 12.23
C LYS A 130 -16.31 -16.68 11.26
N ASN A 131 -17.52 -17.19 11.04
CA ASN A 131 -17.77 -18.28 10.09
C ASN A 131 -17.74 -17.81 8.62
N ALA A 132 -17.79 -16.50 8.38
CA ALA A 132 -17.75 -15.89 7.06
C ALA A 132 -16.32 -15.49 6.60
N THR A 133 -15.29 -16.06 7.22
CA THR A 133 -13.89 -15.78 6.84
C THR A 133 -13.63 -16.21 5.38
N PRO A 134 -13.20 -15.31 4.49
CA PRO A 134 -12.95 -15.66 3.09
C PRO A 134 -11.72 -16.57 2.96
N ALA A 135 -11.70 -17.39 1.90
CA ALA A 135 -10.51 -18.16 1.55
C ALA A 135 -9.35 -17.21 1.19
N MET A 136 -8.14 -17.54 1.65
CA MET A 136 -6.92 -16.75 1.45
C MET A 136 -5.74 -17.68 1.20
N ASP A 137 -4.86 -17.32 0.26
CA ASP A 137 -3.66 -18.08 -0.11
C ASP A 137 -2.37 -17.25 -0.01
N THR A 138 -2.49 -15.95 0.21
CA THR A 138 -1.38 -15.02 0.30
C THR A 138 -1.46 -14.26 1.63
N PHE A 139 -0.36 -14.21 2.37
CA PHE A 139 -0.30 -13.66 3.72
C PHE A 139 0.87 -12.70 3.89
N LEU A 140 0.65 -11.61 4.62
CA LEU A 140 1.69 -10.79 5.23
C LEU A 140 2.22 -11.50 6.50
N ASP A 141 3.55 -11.48 6.66
CA ASP A 141 4.26 -12.05 7.81
C ASP A 141 4.05 -11.17 9.05
N ALA A 142 3.04 -11.52 9.84
CA ALA A 142 2.65 -10.79 11.04
C ALA A 142 3.73 -10.88 12.13
N LYS A 143 4.39 -12.04 12.26
CA LYS A 143 5.44 -12.24 13.26
C LYS A 143 6.61 -11.29 12.99
N LYS A 144 7.07 -11.24 11.73
CA LYS A 144 8.14 -10.32 11.33
C LYS A 144 7.74 -8.85 11.46
N LEU A 145 6.48 -8.52 11.17
CA LEU A 145 5.94 -7.17 11.40
C LEU A 145 6.04 -6.78 12.87
N GLU A 146 5.54 -7.62 13.78
CA GLU A 146 5.55 -7.37 15.22
C GLU A 146 6.96 -7.41 15.82
N GLU A 147 7.90 -8.14 15.22
CA GLU A 147 9.30 -8.13 15.63
C GLU A 147 9.98 -6.78 15.31
N VAL A 148 9.77 -6.26 14.11
CA VAL A 148 10.51 -5.11 13.56
C VAL A 148 9.80 -3.76 13.75
N PHE A 149 8.48 -3.77 13.89
CA PHE A 149 7.65 -2.56 13.95
C PHE A 149 6.75 -2.56 15.19
N SER A 150 6.39 -1.38 15.67
CA SER A 150 5.38 -1.16 16.71
C SER A 150 4.20 -0.39 16.15
N GLU A 151 3.00 -0.81 16.53
CA GLU A 151 1.78 -0.07 16.23
C GLU A 151 1.77 1.27 16.97
N GLN A 152 1.28 2.30 16.30
CA GLN A 152 1.27 3.67 16.78
C GLN A 152 -0.13 4.11 17.21
N ASP A 153 -0.19 5.13 18.05
CA ASP A 153 -1.46 5.69 18.50
C ASP A 153 -2.25 6.26 17.30
N PRO A 154 -3.60 6.20 17.33
CA PRO A 154 -4.43 6.76 16.27
C PRO A 154 -4.11 8.24 15.97
N ALA A 155 -3.77 9.04 16.99
CA ALA A 155 -3.36 10.43 16.79
C ALA A 155 -2.14 10.57 15.86
N GLN A 156 -1.15 9.68 16.00
CA GLN A 156 0.05 9.66 15.16
C GLN A 156 -0.27 9.24 13.72
N LEU A 157 -1.23 8.31 13.52
CA LEU A 157 -1.72 7.99 12.18
C LEU A 157 -2.30 9.25 11.52
N LYS A 158 -3.18 9.99 12.20
CA LYS A 158 -3.80 11.19 11.65
C LYS A 158 -2.77 12.26 11.26
N GLU A 159 -1.72 12.44 12.06
CA GLU A 159 -0.61 13.37 11.76
C GLU A 159 0.25 12.88 10.58
N PHE A 160 0.45 11.57 10.48
CA PHE A 160 1.24 10.95 9.41
C PHE A 160 0.58 11.09 8.04
N LEU A 161 -0.76 11.04 7.97
CA LEU A 161 -1.50 11.10 6.71
C LEU A 161 -1.49 12.50 6.09
N PRO A 162 -1.61 12.62 4.74
CA PRO A 162 -1.87 13.91 4.11
C PRO A 162 -3.13 14.58 4.71
N PRO A 163 -3.13 15.92 4.95
CA PRO A 163 -4.21 16.59 5.67
C PRO A 163 -5.62 16.45 5.08
N LYS A 164 -5.73 16.13 3.79
CA LYS A 164 -7.01 15.95 3.07
C LYS A 164 -7.51 14.50 3.06
N VAL A 165 -6.80 13.56 3.71
CA VAL A 165 -7.30 12.19 3.85
C VAL A 165 -8.44 12.19 4.86
N GLU A 166 -9.55 11.56 4.47
CA GLU A 166 -10.72 11.40 5.34
C GLU A 166 -10.57 10.09 6.11
N LEU A 167 -10.57 10.19 7.44
CA LEU A 167 -10.68 9.04 8.34
C LEU A 167 -12.13 8.95 8.84
N PRO A 168 -12.63 7.74 9.16
CA PRO A 168 -13.92 7.58 9.82
C PRO A 168 -13.91 8.25 11.20
N GLU A 169 -15.09 8.39 11.80
CA GLU A 169 -15.16 8.75 13.23
C GLU A 169 -14.51 7.65 14.07
N THR A 170 -13.98 8.04 15.23
CA THR A 170 -13.37 7.08 16.13
C THR A 170 -14.42 6.33 16.93
N ASP A 171 -14.19 5.04 17.17
CA ASP A 171 -15.00 4.24 18.09
C ASP A 171 -14.73 4.59 19.57
N CYS A 172 -15.34 3.83 20.50
CA CYS A 172 -15.15 4.02 21.94
C CYS A 172 -13.70 3.83 22.42
N ASP A 173 -12.87 3.14 21.62
CA ASP A 173 -11.45 2.90 21.88
C ASP A 173 -10.56 3.93 21.16
N GLN A 174 -11.16 5.01 20.62
CA GLN A 174 -10.48 6.05 19.85
C GLN A 174 -9.83 5.57 18.54
N ARG A 175 -10.26 4.44 17.99
CA ARG A 175 -9.67 3.88 16.76
C ARG A 175 -10.46 4.32 15.54
N TYR A 176 -9.74 4.55 14.44
CA TYR A 176 -10.36 4.87 13.15
C TYR A 176 -10.87 3.59 12.49
N SER A 177 -12.07 3.18 12.86
CA SER A 177 -12.70 1.94 12.39
C SER A 177 -14.03 2.21 11.70
N LEU A 178 -14.45 1.31 10.82
CA LEU A 178 -15.81 1.30 10.28
C LEU A 178 -16.25 -0.11 9.90
N GLU A 179 -17.57 -0.28 9.76
CA GLU A 179 -18.18 -1.49 9.25
C GLU A 179 -18.65 -1.31 7.80
N GLU A 180 -18.31 -2.26 6.93
CA GLU A 180 -18.82 -2.30 5.55
C GLU A 180 -18.94 -3.77 5.10
N LYS A 181 -20.12 -4.14 4.58
CA LYS A 181 -20.37 -5.45 3.93
C LYS A 181 -19.98 -6.67 4.78
N GLY A 182 -20.26 -6.64 6.08
CA GLY A 182 -19.98 -7.76 6.98
C GLY A 182 -18.55 -7.81 7.51
N TYR A 183 -17.76 -6.76 7.31
CA TYR A 183 -16.42 -6.60 7.88
C TYR A 183 -16.36 -5.36 8.75
N CYS A 184 -15.67 -5.46 9.88
CA CYS A 184 -15.15 -4.31 10.63
C CYS A 184 -13.68 -4.16 10.29
N PHE A 185 -13.24 -2.93 9.98
CA PHE A 185 -11.83 -2.69 9.69
C PHE A 185 -11.31 -1.38 10.24
N GLU A 186 -10.05 -1.43 10.65
CA GLU A 186 -9.34 -0.39 11.38
C GLU A 186 -8.12 0.06 10.59
N PHE A 187 -7.93 1.37 10.43
CA PHE A 187 -6.74 1.94 9.80
C PHE A 187 -5.66 2.16 10.85
N THR A 188 -4.47 1.61 10.63
CA THR A 188 -3.38 1.63 11.60
C THR A 188 -2.05 2.05 10.97
N LEU A 189 -1.17 2.63 11.79
CA LEU A 189 0.20 2.98 11.44
C LEU A 189 1.16 2.14 12.29
N TYR A 190 2.20 1.62 11.66
CA TYR A 190 3.32 0.96 12.33
C TYR A 190 4.62 1.69 12.00
N ASN A 191 5.42 1.96 13.02
CA ASN A 191 6.76 2.54 12.88
C ASN A 191 7.82 1.50 13.22
N ARG A 192 8.99 1.60 12.57
CA ARG A 192 10.14 0.75 12.91
C ARG A 192 10.54 0.98 14.38
N LYS A 193 10.83 -0.12 15.09
CA LYS A 193 11.34 -0.10 16.47
C LYS A 193 12.78 0.39 16.55
#